data_AF-A0A1Y3WZE4-F1
#
_entry.id   AF-A0A1Y3WZE4-F1
#
_cell.length_a   1.000
_cell.length_b   1.000
_cell.length_c   1.000
_cell.angle_alpha   90.00
_cell.angle_beta   90.00
_cell.angle_gamma   90.00
#
_symmetry.space_group_name_H-M   'P 1'
#
loop_
_entity.id
_entity.type
_entity.pdbx_description
1 polymer ?
#
loop_
_entity_poly.entity_id
_entity_poly.type
_entity_poly.pdbx_seq_one_letter_code
_entity_poly.pdbx_strand_id
1 'polypeptide(L)'
;MEKLQRLPFKARKAVFEKLEQIVDIAAMSKEDRMKYDESIKVYRDQLVTMEYERQKGKAEGFAEGKAEGEATGFAKGKAEGKAEGREEGKEAERLRNARGMKAAGIAPDLIAQITGLPLETVERL
;
A
#
# COMPACT_ATOMS: atom_id res chain seq x y z
N MET A 1 -18.70 59.98 1.57
CA MET A 1 -19.38 60.29 2.86
C MET A 1 -20.90 60.11 2.78
N GLU A 2 -21.56 60.56 1.71
CA GLU A 2 -23.04 60.55 1.60
C GLU A 2 -23.69 59.15 1.63
N LYS A 3 -23.05 58.13 1.05
CA LYS A 3 -23.58 56.75 0.99
C LYS A 3 -23.65 56.06 2.36
N LEU A 4 -22.73 56.39 3.28
CA LEU A 4 -22.70 55.80 4.63
C LEU A 4 -23.85 56.32 5.50
N GLN A 5 -24.19 57.60 5.33
CA GLN A 5 -25.23 58.27 6.12
C GLN A 5 -26.65 57.76 5.79
N ARG A 6 -26.84 57.19 4.60
CA ARG A 6 -28.10 56.60 4.14
C ARG A 6 -28.34 55.17 4.65
N LEU A 7 -27.33 54.54 5.26
CA LEU A 7 -27.46 53.19 5.80
C LEU A 7 -28.17 53.19 7.17
N PRO A 8 -28.97 52.16 7.50
CA PRO A 8 -29.50 51.98 8.84
C PRO A 8 -28.38 51.97 9.88
N PHE A 9 -28.64 52.47 11.09
CA PHE A 9 -27.62 52.62 12.14
C PHE A 9 -26.84 51.32 12.41
N LYS A 10 -27.54 50.17 12.46
CA LYS A 10 -26.92 48.85 12.63
C LYS A 10 -25.97 48.48 11.49
N ALA A 11 -26.29 48.85 10.25
CA ALA A 11 -25.46 48.58 9.08
C ALA A 11 -24.24 49.51 9.01
N ARG A 12 -24.36 50.76 9.48
CA ARG A 12 -23.20 51.66 9.65
C ARG A 12 -22.22 51.10 10.66
N LYS A 13 -22.70 50.66 11.82
CA LYS A 13 -21.86 50.09 12.88
C LYS A 13 -21.04 48.90 12.37
N ALA A 14 -21.68 47.98 11.65
CA ALA A 14 -21.00 46.82 11.06
C ALA A 14 -19.93 47.18 10.02
N VAL A 15 -20.11 48.29 9.28
CA VAL A 15 -19.09 48.79 8.33
C VAL A 15 -17.90 49.41 9.08
N PHE A 16 -18.15 50.11 10.18
CA PHE A 16 -17.08 50.67 11.02
C PHE A 16 -16.30 49.58 11.77
N GLU A 17 -16.98 48.60 12.35
CA GLU A 17 -16.32 47.45 13.01
C GLU A 17 -15.44 46.67 12.02
N LYS A 18 -15.84 46.53 10.75
CA LYS A 18 -14.99 45.93 9.69
C LYS A 18 -13.81 46.82 9.28
N LEU A 19 -14.01 48.14 9.22
CA LEU A 19 -12.92 49.08 8.92
C LEU A 19 -11.89 49.11 10.05
N GLU A 20 -12.32 49.02 11.31
CA GLU A 20 -11.46 48.94 12.50
C GLU A 20 -10.53 47.72 12.44
N GLN A 21 -11.07 46.55 12.09
CA GLN A 21 -10.28 45.32 11.88
C GLN A 21 -9.26 45.43 10.73
N ILE A 22 -9.59 46.15 9.66
CA ILE A 22 -8.68 46.37 8.52
C ILE A 22 -7.58 47.39 8.89
N VAL A 23 -7.93 48.41 9.68
CA VAL A 23 -7.01 49.42 10.18
C VAL A 23 -6.01 48.83 11.16
N ASP A 24 -6.39 47.87 12.00
CA ASP A 24 -5.48 47.28 13.00
C ASP A 24 -4.22 46.62 12.40
N ILE A 25 -4.31 45.99 11.23
CA ILE A 25 -3.14 45.39 10.55
C ILE A 25 -2.29 46.46 9.83
N ALA A 26 -2.92 47.50 9.28
CA ALA A 26 -2.23 48.59 8.59
C ALA A 26 -1.65 49.65 9.54
N ALA A 27 -2.18 49.75 10.76
CA ALA A 27 -1.75 50.64 11.83
C ALA A 27 -0.66 50.04 12.73
N MET A 28 -0.28 48.77 12.49
CA MET A 28 0.82 48.13 13.21
C MET A 28 2.11 48.95 13.10
N SER A 29 2.86 49.02 14.20
CA SER A 29 4.22 49.54 14.17
C SER A 29 5.06 48.74 13.17
N LYS A 30 6.11 49.34 12.61
CA LYS A 30 7.03 48.64 11.71
C LYS A 30 7.56 47.34 12.35
N GLU A 31 7.84 47.38 13.64
CA GLU A 31 8.35 46.24 14.41
C GLU A 31 7.31 45.13 14.55
N ASP A 32 6.05 45.46 14.84
CA ASP A 32 5.01 44.44 14.99
C ASP A 32 4.62 43.85 13.64
N ARG A 33 4.63 44.66 12.57
CA ARG A 33 4.42 44.16 11.21
C ARG A 33 5.53 43.19 10.78
N MET A 34 6.78 43.49 11.13
CA MET A 34 7.91 42.57 10.89
C MET A 34 7.73 41.24 11.64
N LYS A 35 7.33 41.27 12.92
CA LYS A 35 7.04 40.05 13.70
C LYS A 35 5.88 39.26 13.10
N TYR A 36 4.84 39.94 12.63
CA TYR A 36 3.70 39.30 11.98
C TYR A 36 4.10 38.62 10.66
N ASP A 37 4.83 39.32 9.80
CA ASP A 37 5.33 38.77 8.54
C ASP A 37 6.28 37.58 8.78
N GLU A 38 7.13 37.67 9.81
CA GLU A 38 7.98 36.56 10.25
C GLU A 38 7.15 35.36 10.76
N SER A 39 6.10 35.60 11.55
CA SER A 39 5.21 34.53 12.02
C SER A 39 4.51 33.82 10.86
N ILE A 40 4.09 34.56 9.83
CA ILE A 40 3.49 34.00 8.62
C ILE A 40 4.50 33.15 7.86
N LYS A 41 5.75 33.63 7.73
CA LYS A 41 6.82 32.88 7.08
C LYS A 41 7.06 31.56 7.80
N VAL A 42 7.25 31.60 9.12
CA VAL A 42 7.46 30.39 9.94
C VAL A 42 6.29 29.41 9.78
N TYR A 43 5.06 29.90 9.84
CA TYR A 43 3.88 29.06 9.65
C TYR A 43 3.84 28.40 8.27
N ARG A 44 4.16 29.15 7.20
CA ARG A 44 4.23 28.61 5.84
C ARG A 44 5.35 27.56 5.69
N ASP A 45 6.53 27.84 6.24
CA ASP A 45 7.66 26.91 6.20
C ASP A 45 7.32 25.60 6.92
N GLN A 46 6.63 25.69 8.07
CA GLN A 46 6.13 24.53 8.79
C GLN A 46 5.11 23.72 7.97
N LEU A 47 4.12 24.39 7.35
CA LEU A 47 3.13 23.72 6.51
C LEU A 47 3.78 22.96 5.35
N VAL A 48 4.74 23.58 4.66
CA VAL A 48 5.46 22.96 3.55
C VAL A 48 6.28 21.77 4.04
N THR A 49 6.96 21.91 5.18
CA THR A 49 7.74 20.82 5.79
C THR A 49 6.84 19.63 6.14
N MET A 50 5.71 19.88 6.79
CA MET A 50 4.75 18.83 7.15
C MET A 50 4.19 18.11 5.93
N GLU A 51 3.84 18.86 4.87
CA GLU A 51 3.34 18.27 3.64
C GLU A 51 4.42 17.44 2.93
N TYR A 52 5.67 17.91 2.90
CA TYR A 52 6.79 17.16 2.36
C TYR A 52 7.00 15.84 3.11
N GLU A 53 7.08 15.87 4.45
CA GLU A 53 7.25 14.67 5.26
C GLU A 53 6.09 13.69 5.09
N ARG A 54 4.85 14.20 4.98
CA ARG A 54 3.67 13.37 4.70
C ARG A 54 3.76 12.69 3.33
N GLN A 55 4.18 13.41 2.30
CA GLN A 55 4.35 12.86 0.95
C GLN A 55 5.49 11.83 0.91
N LYS A 56 6.61 12.14 1.57
CA LYS A 56 7.75 11.25 1.70
C LYS A 56 7.36 9.95 2.41
N GLY A 57 6.71 10.03 3.57
CA GLY A 57 6.25 8.86 4.31
C GLY A 57 5.26 8.00 3.52
N LYS A 58 4.38 8.61 2.71
CA LYS A 58 3.50 7.86 1.79
C LYS A 58 4.28 7.16 0.69
N ALA A 59 5.27 7.83 0.10
CA ALA A 59 6.10 7.24 -0.95
C ALA A 59 6.95 6.09 -0.42
N GLU A 60 7.57 6.27 0.75
CA GLU A 60 8.35 5.23 1.44
C GLU A 60 7.47 4.05 1.82
N GLY A 61 6.33 4.28 2.47
CA GLY A 61 5.41 3.20 2.85
C GLY A 61 4.85 2.44 1.64
N PHE A 62 4.58 3.11 0.52
CA PHE A 62 4.18 2.44 -0.72
C PHE A 62 5.31 1.61 -1.32
N ALA A 63 6.53 2.14 -1.34
CA ALA A 63 7.70 1.44 -1.86
C ALA A 63 8.04 0.19 -1.02
N GLU A 64 8.03 0.33 0.30
CA GLU A 64 8.27 -0.77 1.24
C GLU A 64 7.18 -1.84 1.13
N GLY A 65 5.90 -1.44 1.18
CA GLY A 65 4.78 -2.37 1.06
C GLY A 65 4.76 -3.12 -0.29
N LYS A 66 5.15 -2.45 -1.37
CA LYS A 66 5.30 -3.09 -2.68
C LYS A 66 6.45 -4.10 -2.69
N ALA A 67 7.63 -3.71 -2.18
CA ALA A 67 8.80 -4.58 -2.13
C ALA A 67 8.55 -5.82 -1.26
N GLU A 68 7.92 -5.65 -0.10
CA GLU A 68 7.55 -6.77 0.78
C GLU A 68 6.50 -7.68 0.13
N GLY A 69 5.48 -7.09 -0.51
CA GLY A 69 4.46 -7.85 -1.24
C GLY A 69 5.04 -8.67 -2.38
N GLU A 70 5.94 -8.10 -3.17
CA GLU A 70 6.62 -8.81 -4.27
C GLU A 70 7.53 -9.93 -3.73
N ALA A 71 8.33 -9.65 -2.68
CA ALA A 71 9.23 -10.63 -2.09
C ALA A 71 8.47 -11.83 -1.48
N THR A 72 7.41 -11.55 -0.71
CA THR A 72 6.58 -12.59 -0.09
C THR A 72 5.80 -13.38 -1.13
N GLY A 73 5.23 -12.72 -2.14
CA GLY A 73 4.54 -13.38 -3.25
C GLY A 73 5.47 -14.31 -4.04
N PHE A 74 6.67 -13.83 -4.39
CA PHE A 74 7.66 -14.64 -5.10
C PHE A 74 8.12 -15.84 -4.27
N ALA A 75 8.40 -15.64 -2.97
CA ALA A 75 8.84 -16.71 -2.08
C ALA A 75 7.77 -17.81 -1.94
N LYS A 76 6.50 -17.42 -1.75
CA LYS A 76 5.37 -18.36 -1.68
C LYS A 76 5.20 -19.12 -2.99
N GLY A 77 5.10 -18.42 -4.12
CA GLY A 77 4.92 -19.06 -5.43
C GLY A 77 6.07 -20.02 -5.77
N LYS A 78 7.32 -19.67 -5.43
CA LYS A 78 8.46 -20.56 -5.61
C LYS A 78 8.40 -21.80 -4.71
N ALA A 79 7.94 -21.65 -3.47
CA ALA A 79 7.81 -22.76 -2.54
C ALA A 79 6.70 -23.72 -2.98
N GLU A 80 5.53 -23.20 -3.36
CA GLU A 80 4.39 -23.96 -3.86
C GLU A 80 4.75 -24.71 -5.14
N GLY A 81 5.27 -24.01 -6.17
CA GLY A 81 5.65 -24.67 -7.43
C GLY A 81 6.74 -25.73 -7.25
N LYS A 82 7.66 -25.55 -6.29
CA LYS A 82 8.67 -26.57 -5.96
C LYS A 82 8.08 -27.76 -5.22
N ALA A 83 7.04 -27.57 -4.40
CA ALA A 83 6.35 -28.65 -3.73
C ALA A 83 5.51 -29.45 -4.73
N GLU A 84 4.71 -28.78 -5.55
CA GLU A 84 3.90 -29.39 -6.60
C GLU A 84 4.76 -30.19 -7.59
N GLY A 85 5.80 -29.57 -8.16
CA GLY A 85 6.67 -30.25 -9.11
C GLY A 85 7.43 -31.45 -8.51
N ARG A 86 7.66 -31.48 -7.20
CA ARG A 86 8.24 -32.66 -6.53
C ARG A 86 7.23 -33.78 -6.38
N GLU A 87 5.99 -33.47 -6.01
CA GLU A 87 4.94 -34.49 -5.89
C GLU A 87 4.58 -35.05 -7.26
N GLU A 88 4.40 -34.21 -8.29
CA GLU A 88 4.21 -34.66 -9.68
C GLU A 88 5.37 -35.53 -10.16
N GLY A 89 6.61 -35.15 -9.84
CA GLY A 89 7.80 -35.94 -10.17
C GLY A 89 7.81 -37.32 -9.51
N LYS A 90 7.45 -37.41 -8.22
CA LYS A 90 7.33 -38.69 -7.50
C LYS A 90 6.22 -39.56 -8.08
N GLU A 91 5.07 -38.98 -8.41
CA GLU A 91 3.96 -39.71 -9.02
C GLU A 91 4.35 -40.25 -10.40
N ALA A 92 4.97 -39.42 -11.25
CA ALA A 92 5.47 -39.83 -12.55
C ALA A 92 6.52 -40.95 -12.44
N GLU A 93 7.43 -40.87 -11.46
CA GLU A 93 8.41 -41.92 -11.18
C GLU A 93 7.75 -43.23 -10.73
N ARG A 94 6.77 -43.18 -9.82
CA ARG A 94 6.00 -44.35 -9.39
C ARG A 94 5.33 -45.04 -10.57
N LEU A 95 4.69 -44.28 -11.46
CA LEU A 95 4.04 -44.81 -12.66
C LEU A 95 5.06 -45.42 -13.63
N ARG A 96 6.21 -44.77 -13.84
CA ARG A 96 7.29 -45.29 -14.68
C ARG A 96 7.83 -46.62 -14.13
N ASN A 97 8.07 -46.69 -12.82
CA ASN A 97 8.55 -47.91 -12.16
C ASN A 97 7.52 -49.04 -12.27
N ALA A 98 6.24 -48.76 -12.02
CA ALA A 98 5.16 -49.73 -12.15
C ALA A 98 5.05 -50.32 -13.57
N ARG A 99 5.18 -49.48 -14.62
CA ARG A 99 5.23 -49.95 -16.02
C ARG A 99 6.42 -50.89 -16.26
N GLY A 100 7.59 -50.54 -15.75
CA GLY A 100 8.79 -51.38 -15.87
C GLY A 100 8.63 -52.73 -15.16
N MET A 101 8.06 -52.73 -13.95
CA MET A 101 7.78 -53.96 -13.20
C MET A 101 6.76 -54.86 -13.89
N LYS A 102 5.71 -54.26 -14.48
CA LYS A 102 4.69 -54.99 -15.24
C LYS A 102 5.30 -55.63 -16.50
N ALA A 103 6.14 -54.91 -17.22
CA ALA A 103 6.89 -55.44 -18.36
C ALA A 103 7.84 -56.58 -17.97
N ALA A 104 8.34 -56.58 -16.74
CA ALA A 104 9.16 -57.67 -16.19
C ALA A 104 8.34 -58.89 -15.70
N GLY A 105 7.00 -58.86 -15.84
CA GLY A 105 6.12 -59.98 -15.46
C GLY A 105 5.82 -60.07 -13.96
N ILE A 106 6.05 -59.01 -13.19
CA ILE A 106 5.71 -58.98 -11.76
C ILE A 106 4.19 -58.88 -11.60
N ALA A 107 3.63 -59.62 -10.63
CA ALA A 107 2.19 -59.64 -10.37
C ALA A 107 1.64 -58.24 -9.99
N PRO A 108 0.47 -57.83 -10.51
CA PRO A 108 -0.12 -56.51 -10.24
C PRO A 108 -0.30 -56.18 -8.76
N ASP A 109 -0.72 -57.15 -7.94
CA ASP A 109 -0.88 -56.99 -6.49
C ASP A 109 0.43 -56.57 -5.81
N LEU A 110 1.54 -57.21 -6.20
CA LEU A 110 2.86 -56.93 -5.64
C LEU A 110 3.40 -55.58 -6.13
N ILE A 111 3.12 -55.20 -7.38
CA ILE A 111 3.50 -53.87 -7.92
C ILE A 111 2.75 -52.77 -7.17
N ALA A 112 1.45 -52.94 -6.94
CA ALA A 112 0.63 -51.98 -6.17
C ALA A 112 1.19 -51.82 -4.75
N GLN A 113 1.55 -52.93 -4.10
CA GLN A 113 2.18 -52.90 -2.76
C GLN A 113 3.53 -52.18 -2.74
N ILE A 114 4.40 -52.41 -3.74
CA ILE A 114 5.76 -51.83 -3.80
C ILE A 114 5.72 -50.33 -4.16
N THR A 115 4.89 -49.96 -5.14
CA THR A 115 4.86 -48.59 -5.67
C THR A 115 3.89 -47.67 -4.93
N GLY A 116 3.00 -48.24 -4.11
CA GLY A 116 1.94 -47.51 -3.40
C GLY A 116 0.85 -46.98 -4.32
N LEU A 117 0.79 -47.45 -5.57
CA LEU A 117 -0.27 -47.10 -6.52
C LEU A 117 -1.51 -47.96 -6.26
N PRO A 118 -2.73 -47.46 -6.52
CA PRO A 118 -3.93 -48.28 -6.48
C PRO A 118 -3.83 -49.46 -7.43
N LEU A 119 -4.31 -50.65 -7.02
CA LEU A 119 -4.27 -51.87 -7.84
C LEU A 119 -4.92 -51.66 -9.21
N GLU A 120 -6.09 -51.03 -9.25
CA GLU A 120 -6.80 -50.69 -10.49
C GLU A 120 -5.95 -49.82 -11.44
N THR A 121 -5.12 -48.93 -10.89
CA THR A 121 -4.21 -48.09 -11.69
C THR A 121 -3.13 -48.97 -12.32
N VAL A 122 -2.52 -49.86 -11.54
CA VAL A 122 -1.49 -50.79 -12.02
C VAL A 122 -2.03 -51.78 -13.06
N GLU A 123 -3.23 -52.30 -12.87
CA GLU A 123 -3.89 -53.19 -13.82
C GLU A 123 -4.15 -52.51 -15.17
N ARG A 124 -4.43 -51.21 -15.15
CA ARG A 124 -4.65 -50.37 -16.35
C ARG A 124 -3.37 -49.86 -17.04
N LEU A 125 -2.20 -49.94 -16.41
CA LEU A 125 -0.91 -49.48 -16.99
C LEU A 125 -0.45 -50.32 -18.17
#